data_AF-A0A946BSQ4-F1
#
_entry.id   AF-A0A946BSQ4-F1
#
_cell.length_a   1.000
_cell.length_b   1.000
_cell.length_c   1.000
_cell.angle_alpha   90.00
_cell.angle_beta   90.00
_cell.angle_gamma   90.00
#
_symmetry.space_group_name_H-M   'P 1'
#
loop_
_entity.id
_entity.type
_entity.pdbx_description
1 polymer ?
#
loop_
_entity_poly.entity_id
_entity_poly.type
_entity_poly.pdbx_seq_one_letter_code
_entity_poly.pdbx_strand_id
1 'polypeptide(L)'
;FITGVGLFGTNFIGKKIVTLGENILHNIPVVRVIYTSIKKVVDTISLTETSSFQKMVLITYPREPLKTLGIVCCNTPEEIRDASGQKMLNVFVPTSPNPTTGFLFMVPEKDATSLDMSVEEGLKMIISFGMTSPEDP
;
A
#
# COMPACT_ATOMS: atom_id res chain seq x y z
N PHE A 1 0.41 -40.19 -41.99
CA PHE A 1 0.27 -38.77 -42.41
C PHE A 1 -0.62 -37.97 -41.44
N ILE A 2 -1.85 -38.43 -41.16
CA ILE A 2 -2.83 -37.75 -40.26
C ILE A 2 -2.31 -37.59 -38.82
N THR A 3 -1.61 -38.58 -38.25
CA THR A 3 -1.04 -38.51 -36.89
C THR A 3 0.09 -37.48 -36.75
N GLY A 4 0.88 -37.26 -37.81
CA GLY A 4 1.96 -36.27 -37.81
C GLY A 4 1.41 -34.84 -37.83
N VAL A 5 0.41 -34.58 -38.66
CA VAL A 5 -0.28 -33.28 -38.73
C VAL A 5 -0.98 -32.94 -37.41
N GLY A 6 -1.55 -33.94 -36.73
CA GLY A 6 -2.14 -33.79 -35.39
C GLY A 6 -1.12 -33.35 -34.34
N LEU A 7 0.03 -34.04 -34.25
CA LEU A 7 1.11 -33.71 -33.30
C LEU A 7 1.73 -32.32 -33.53
N PHE A 8 1.94 -31.95 -34.80
CA PHE A 8 2.45 -30.62 -35.15
C PHE A 8 1.43 -29.50 -34.86
N GLY A 9 0.14 -29.75 -35.12
CA GLY A 9 -0.95 -28.82 -34.78
C GLY A 9 -1.06 -28.57 -33.28
N THR A 10 -1.03 -29.63 -32.46
CA THR A 10 -1.11 -29.52 -31.00
C THR A 10 0.12 -28.84 -30.39
N ASN A 11 1.33 -29.07 -30.93
CA ASN A 11 2.54 -28.40 -30.43
C ASN A 11 2.59 -26.91 -30.77
N PHE A 12 2.13 -26.52 -31.96
CA PHE A 12 2.11 -25.11 -32.37
C PHE A 12 1.01 -24.32 -31.65
N ILE A 13 -0.20 -24.90 -31.59
CA ILE A 13 -1.34 -24.29 -30.87
C ILE A 13 -1.07 -24.27 -29.37
N GLY A 14 -0.53 -25.36 -28.81
CA GLY A 14 -0.14 -25.47 -27.41
C GLY A 14 0.91 -24.42 -27.02
N LYS A 15 1.99 -24.28 -27.80
CA LYS A 15 2.98 -23.22 -27.58
C LYS A 15 2.35 -21.83 -27.66
N LYS A 16 1.48 -21.58 -28.64
CA LYS A 16 0.85 -20.26 -28.79
C LYS A 16 -0.09 -19.93 -27.63
N ILE A 17 -0.84 -20.91 -27.10
CA ILE A 17 -1.70 -20.75 -25.91
C ILE A 17 -0.85 -20.51 -24.65
N VAL A 18 0.26 -21.25 -24.48
CA VAL A 18 1.19 -21.06 -23.36
C VAL A 18 1.83 -19.67 -23.42
N THR A 19 2.33 -19.24 -24.58
CA THR A 19 2.92 -17.90 -24.74
C THR A 19 1.87 -16.77 -24.63
N LEU A 20 0.61 -17.02 -24.99
CA LEU A 20 -0.50 -16.08 -24.74
C LEU A 20 -0.81 -15.97 -23.24
N GLY A 21 -0.84 -17.10 -22.53
CA GLY A 21 -1.01 -17.17 -21.09
C GLY A 21 0.15 -16.49 -20.35
N GLU A 22 1.39 -16.72 -20.80
CA GLU A 22 2.59 -16.04 -20.31
C GLU A 22 2.52 -14.54 -20.55
N ASN A 23 2.14 -14.05 -21.74
CA ASN A 23 2.03 -12.60 -22.00
C ASN A 23 0.91 -11.90 -21.22
N ILE A 24 -0.19 -12.59 -20.89
CA ILE A 24 -1.24 -12.09 -20.00
C ILE A 24 -0.73 -12.06 -18.54
N LEU A 25 0.01 -13.10 -18.14
CA LEU A 25 0.68 -13.17 -16.85
C LEU A 25 1.90 -12.23 -16.75
N HIS A 26 2.46 -11.74 -17.86
CA HIS A 26 3.62 -10.82 -17.86
C HIS A 26 3.22 -9.34 -17.88
N ASN A 27 1.94 -9.04 -18.16
CA ASN A 27 1.32 -7.70 -18.06
C ASN A 27 0.61 -7.53 -16.70
N ILE A 28 1.21 -8.04 -15.61
CA ILE A 28 0.55 -8.24 -14.31
C ILE A 28 -0.19 -6.97 -13.87
N PRO A 29 -1.54 -6.98 -13.88
CA PRO A 29 -2.37 -5.83 -13.48
C PRO A 29 -2.17 -5.43 -12.01
N VAL A 30 -1.53 -6.28 -11.19
CA VAL A 30 -1.18 -6.00 -9.80
C VAL A 30 -0.38 -4.71 -9.70
N VAL A 31 0.73 -4.55 -10.42
CA VAL A 31 1.59 -3.35 -10.33
C VAL A 31 0.80 -2.09 -10.67
N ARG A 32 -0.02 -2.13 -11.73
CA ARG A 32 -0.88 -1.01 -12.10
C ARG A 32 -1.93 -0.70 -11.02
N VAL A 33 -2.49 -1.71 -10.36
CA VAL A 33 -3.40 -1.55 -9.22
C VAL A 33 -2.67 -0.97 -8.01
N ILE A 34 -1.42 -1.38 -7.73
CA ILE A 34 -0.58 -0.79 -6.67
C ILE A 34 -0.41 0.71 -6.93
N TYR A 35 0.13 1.09 -8.09
CA TYR A 35 0.40 2.50 -8.40
C TYR A 35 -0.87 3.35 -8.49
N THR A 36 -1.97 2.82 -9.03
CA THR A 36 -3.24 3.58 -9.08
C THR A 36 -3.90 3.73 -7.72
N SER A 37 -3.80 2.75 -6.83
CA SER A 37 -4.27 2.86 -5.44
C SER A 37 -3.41 3.82 -4.62
N ILE A 38 -2.08 3.76 -4.78
CA ILE A 38 -1.14 4.74 -4.18
C ILE A 38 -1.53 6.13 -4.64
N LYS A 39 -1.63 6.34 -5.95
CA LYS A 39 -1.93 7.65 -6.54
C LYS A 39 -3.26 8.21 -6.02
N LYS A 40 -4.31 7.39 -5.92
CA LYS A 40 -5.61 7.82 -5.37
C LYS A 40 -5.51 8.30 -3.91
N VAL A 41 -4.78 7.57 -3.07
CA VAL A 41 -4.59 7.94 -1.66
C VAL A 41 -3.75 9.21 -1.55
N VAL A 42 -2.63 9.28 -2.28
CA VAL A 42 -1.76 10.46 -2.33
C VAL A 42 -2.51 11.68 -2.85
N ASP A 43 -3.26 11.57 -3.95
CA ASP A 43 -4.06 12.65 -4.51
C ASP A 43 -5.11 13.14 -3.48
N THR A 44 -5.77 12.23 -2.76
CA THR A 44 -6.76 12.59 -1.72
C THR A 44 -6.12 13.36 -0.57
N ILE A 45 -4.93 12.95 -0.12
CA ILE A 45 -4.21 13.64 0.97
C ILE A 45 -3.57 14.96 0.46
N SER A 46 -3.15 15.01 -0.80
CA SER A 46 -2.50 16.17 -1.44
C SER A 46 -3.48 17.33 -1.72
N LEU A 47 -4.77 17.04 -1.89
CA LEU A 47 -5.82 18.07 -2.02
C LEU A 47 -6.01 18.91 -0.73
N THR A 48 -5.46 18.47 0.39
CA THR A 48 -5.32 19.27 1.61
C THR A 48 -4.05 20.11 1.50
N GLU A 49 -4.16 21.44 1.35
CA GLU A 49 -3.07 22.41 1.08
C GLU A 49 -1.93 22.49 2.14
N THR A 50 -1.83 21.52 3.05
CA THR A 50 -0.80 21.47 4.11
C THR A 50 0.18 20.33 3.86
N SER A 51 1.22 20.60 3.05
CA SER A 51 2.28 19.64 2.67
C SER A 51 3.10 19.06 3.83
N SER A 52 2.90 19.54 5.06
CA SER A 52 3.68 19.19 6.25
C SER A 52 3.28 17.86 6.91
N PHE A 53 2.16 17.24 6.53
CA PHE A 53 1.57 16.15 7.34
C PHE A 53 1.74 14.75 6.78
N GLN A 54 2.27 14.57 5.58
CA GLN A 54 2.40 13.26 4.93
C GLN A 54 3.65 12.49 5.39
N LYS A 55 3.68 12.05 6.65
CA LYS A 55 4.78 11.25 7.20
C LYS A 55 4.33 9.84 7.57
N MET A 56 5.21 8.87 7.32
CA MET A 56 5.05 7.51 7.80
C MET A 56 5.40 7.42 9.28
N VAL A 57 4.61 6.68 10.05
CA VAL A 57 4.81 6.46 11.48
C VAL A 57 4.62 4.98 11.85
N LEU A 58 5.34 4.53 12.88
CA LEU A 58 5.04 3.29 13.58
C LEU A 58 4.26 3.59 14.85
N ILE A 59 3.18 2.84 15.05
CA ILE A 59 2.39 2.85 16.28
C ILE A 59 2.29 1.44 16.84
N THR A 60 1.96 1.31 18.13
CA THR A 60 1.64 0.01 18.73
C THR A 60 0.18 -0.32 18.51
N TYR A 61 -0.10 -1.37 17.74
CA TYR A 61 -1.45 -1.92 17.57
C TYR A 61 -1.36 -3.38 17.10
N PRO A 62 -2.26 -4.29 17.55
CA PRO A 62 -3.26 -4.10 18.60
C PRO A 62 -2.68 -4.18 20.03
N ARG A 63 -1.44 -4.66 20.20
CA ARG A 63 -0.75 -4.74 21.49
C ARG A 63 0.77 -4.79 21.31
N GLU A 64 1.52 -4.46 22.35
CA GLU A 64 2.97 -4.70 22.38
C GLU A 64 3.32 -6.19 22.24
N PRO A 65 4.45 -6.56 21.60
CA PRO A 65 5.47 -5.67 21.00
C PRO A 65 5.19 -5.33 19.51
N LEU A 66 3.96 -5.51 19.04
CA LEU A 66 3.62 -5.36 17.62
C LEU A 66 3.66 -3.89 17.22
N LYS A 67 4.24 -3.63 16.04
CA LYS A 67 4.26 -2.31 15.42
C LYS A 67 3.46 -2.35 14.13
N THR A 68 2.69 -1.30 13.91
CA THR A 68 1.83 -1.13 12.75
C THR A 68 2.23 0.15 12.04
N LEU A 69 2.32 0.06 10.72
CA LEU A 69 2.65 1.17 9.84
C LEU A 69 1.41 2.04 9.60
N GLY A 70 1.55 3.35 9.74
CA GLY A 70 0.49 4.32 9.53
C GLY A 70 0.98 5.59 8.85
N ILE A 71 0.04 6.39 8.37
CA ILE A 71 0.27 7.65 7.68
C ILE A 71 -0.35 8.76 8.52
N VAL A 72 0.43 9.78 8.88
CA VAL A 72 -0.16 11.01 9.44
C VAL A 72 -0.90 11.73 8.30
N CYS A 73 -2.15 12.11 8.52
CA CYS A 73 -2.98 12.69 7.44
C CYS A 73 -3.10 14.20 7.55
N CYS A 74 -3.51 14.68 8.72
CA CYS A 74 -3.87 16.08 8.93
C CYS A 74 -3.68 16.48 10.39
N ASN A 75 -3.82 17.79 10.63
CA ASN A 75 -3.92 18.32 11.98
C ASN A 75 -5.13 17.72 12.71
N THR A 76 -4.92 17.39 13.97
CA THR A 76 -6.01 16.98 14.86
C THR A 76 -6.89 18.19 15.18
N PRO A 77 -8.22 18.10 14.99
CA PRO A 77 -9.17 19.13 15.40
C PRO A 77 -8.99 19.52 16.86
N GLU A 78 -9.20 20.80 17.18
CA GLU A 78 -9.01 21.31 18.55
C GLU A 78 -9.92 20.60 19.56
N GLU A 79 -11.15 20.28 19.18
CA GLU A 79 -12.10 19.54 20.04
C GLU A 79 -11.54 18.19 20.53
N ILE A 80 -10.80 17.48 19.69
CA ILE A 80 -10.19 16.18 20.02
C ILE A 80 -8.97 16.39 20.92
N ARG A 81 -8.18 17.43 20.65
CA ARG A 81 -7.02 17.80 21.50
C ARG A 81 -7.49 18.19 22.90
N ASP A 82 -8.56 18.97 22.99
CA ASP A 82 -9.10 19.47 24.26
C ASP A 82 -9.74 18.31 25.06
N ALA A 83 -10.47 17.42 24.39
CA ALA A 83 -11.04 16.23 25.02
C ALA A 83 -9.99 15.23 25.53
N SER A 84 -8.85 15.12 24.85
CA SER A 84 -7.76 14.21 25.24
C SER A 84 -6.78 14.83 26.23
N GLY A 85 -6.76 16.16 26.37
CA GLY A 85 -5.85 16.90 27.26
C GLY A 85 -4.38 16.86 26.84
N GLN A 86 -4.07 16.37 25.64
CA GLN A 86 -2.71 16.26 25.12
C GLN A 86 -2.67 16.35 23.59
N LYS A 87 -1.48 16.52 23.01
CA LYS A 87 -1.31 16.56 21.56
C LYS A 87 -1.46 15.15 20.96
N MET A 88 -2.42 15.03 20.06
CA MET A 88 -2.75 13.80 19.35
C MET A 88 -2.44 13.95 17.86
N LEU A 89 -2.15 12.85 17.19
CA LEU A 89 -1.96 12.73 15.76
C LEU A 89 -3.09 11.93 15.13
N ASN A 90 -3.59 12.39 13.99
CA ASN A 90 -4.49 11.62 13.14
C ASN A 90 -3.68 10.68 12.25
N VAL A 91 -3.66 9.40 12.60
CA VAL A 91 -2.92 8.34 11.92
C VAL A 91 -3.88 7.41 11.19
N PHE A 92 -3.85 7.43 9.87
CA PHE A 92 -4.53 6.43 9.05
C PHE A 92 -3.69 5.16 8.96
N VAL A 93 -4.29 4.04 9.35
CA VAL A 93 -3.70 2.69 9.28
C VAL A 93 -4.39 1.92 8.16
N PRO A 94 -3.78 1.83 6.98
CA PRO A 94 -4.35 1.11 5.85
C PRO A 94 -4.33 -0.41 6.06
N THR A 95 -5.25 -1.10 5.40
CA THR A 95 -5.25 -2.57 5.31
C THR A 95 -4.48 -3.06 4.09
N SER A 96 -3.69 -4.13 4.23
CA SER A 96 -3.08 -4.82 3.10
C SER A 96 -4.09 -5.74 2.38
N PRO A 97 -4.08 -5.83 1.03
CA PRO A 97 -3.26 -5.05 0.10
C PRO A 97 -3.95 -3.75 -0.36
N ASN A 98 -5.20 -3.49 0.04
CA ASN A 98 -5.96 -2.34 -0.45
C ASN A 98 -5.82 -1.12 0.48
N PRO A 99 -5.00 -0.11 0.13
CA PRO A 99 -4.68 1.00 1.02
C PRO A 99 -5.83 2.03 1.12
N THR A 100 -6.93 1.84 0.39
CA THR A 100 -8.10 2.73 0.49
C THR A 100 -8.98 2.40 1.68
N THR A 101 -8.81 1.23 2.29
CA THR A 101 -9.52 0.79 3.49
C THR A 101 -8.55 0.76 4.66
N GLY A 102 -9.07 0.94 5.88
CA GLY A 102 -8.22 1.08 7.05
C GLY A 102 -8.98 1.61 8.27
N PHE A 103 -8.21 1.92 9.29
CA PHE A 103 -8.67 2.57 10.50
C PHE A 103 -8.07 3.97 10.58
N LEU A 104 -8.83 4.90 11.16
CA LEU A 104 -8.27 6.17 11.61
C LEU A 104 -8.07 6.08 13.11
N PHE A 105 -6.83 6.23 13.56
CA PHE A 105 -6.48 6.29 14.98
C PHE A 105 -6.05 7.69 15.37
N MET A 106 -6.56 8.16 16.50
CA MET A 106 -6.03 9.32 17.20
C MET A 106 -5.02 8.80 18.22
N VAL A 107 -3.73 9.03 17.97
CA VAL A 107 -2.64 8.49 18.79
C VAL A 107 -1.89 9.64 19.46
N PRO A 108 -1.53 9.56 20.76
CA PRO A 108 -0.69 10.59 21.38
C PRO A 108 0.62 10.73 20.61
N GLU A 109 1.07 11.97 20.38
CA GLU A 109 2.27 12.21 19.56
C GLU A 109 3.51 11.45 20.08
N LYS A 110 3.64 11.31 21.40
CA LYS A 110 4.72 10.57 22.06
C LYS A 110 4.72 9.06 21.77
N ASP A 111 3.59 8.49 21.37
CA ASP A 111 3.40 7.05 21.15
C ASP A 111 3.48 6.70 19.65
N ALA A 112 3.74 7.68 18.78
CA ALA A 112 3.97 7.51 17.36
C ALA A 112 5.43 7.80 17.01
N THR A 113 6.12 6.81 16.45
CA THR A 113 7.51 6.95 16.01
C THR A 113 7.56 7.34 14.53
N SER A 114 8.06 8.54 14.23
CA SER A 114 8.26 8.98 12.83
C SER A 114 9.30 8.12 12.13
N LEU A 115 9.05 7.78 10.87
CA LEU A 115 9.99 7.12 9.98
C LEU A 115 10.53 8.11 8.95
N ASP A 116 11.73 7.83 8.43
CA ASP A 116 12.35 8.60 7.35
C ASP A 116 11.84 8.19 5.96
N MET A 117 11.12 7.07 5.87
CA MET A 117 10.56 6.58 4.61
C MET A 117 9.44 7.50 4.10
N SER A 118 9.35 7.62 2.78
CA SER A 118 8.26 8.34 2.12
C SER A 118 6.93 7.58 2.22
N VAL A 119 5.82 8.30 2.05
CA VAL A 119 4.48 7.68 2.00
C VAL A 119 4.35 6.69 0.84
N GLU A 120 4.99 6.98 -0.29
CA GLU A 120 4.99 6.08 -1.44
C GLU A 120 5.65 4.73 -1.10
N GLU A 121 6.83 4.76 -0.49
CA GLU A 121 7.55 3.56 -0.05
C GLU A 121 6.75 2.77 0.99
N GLY A 122 6.13 3.47 1.95
CA GLY A 122 5.28 2.85 2.96
C GLY A 122 4.07 2.14 2.36
N LEU A 123 3.39 2.80 1.42
CA LEU A 123 2.26 2.21 0.71
C LEU A 123 2.70 1.03 -0.16
N LYS A 124 3.86 1.07 -0.81
CA LYS A 124 4.41 -0.10 -1.54
C LYS A 124 4.53 -1.31 -0.63
N MET A 125 5.11 -1.14 0.58
CA MET A 125 5.19 -2.21 1.57
C MET A 125 3.81 -2.75 1.96
N ILE A 126 2.84 -1.88 2.24
CA ILE A 126 1.49 -2.30 2.66
C ILE A 126 0.80 -3.11 1.56
N ILE A 127 0.89 -2.64 0.31
CA ILE A 127 0.20 -3.27 -0.82
C ILE A 127 0.87 -4.61 -1.20
N SER A 128 2.18 -4.71 -1.04
CA SER A 128 2.95 -5.93 -1.31
C SER A 128 2.94 -6.94 -0.16
N PHE A 129 2.14 -6.72 0.90
CA PHE A 129 2.16 -7.55 2.12
C PHE A 129 3.53 -7.59 2.82
N GLY A 130 4.33 -6.54 2.67
CA GLY A 130 5.68 -6.44 3.21
C GLY A 130 6.73 -7.22 2.42
N MET A 131 6.39 -7.76 1.25
CA MET A 131 7.32 -8.54 0.41
C MET A 131 8.30 -7.66 -0.38
N THR A 132 8.08 -6.35 -0.43
CA THR A 132 8.96 -5.39 -1.11
C THR A 132 9.44 -4.36 -0.10
N SER A 133 10.74 -4.32 0.16
CA SER A 133 11.39 -3.29 0.97
C SER A 133 11.74 -2.07 0.10
N PRO A 134 11.82 -0.85 0.67
CA PRO A 134 12.34 0.32 -0.04
C PRO A 134 13.77 0.13 -0.60
N GLU A 135 14.53 -0.82 -0.03
CA GLU A 135 15.89 -1.16 -0.45
C GLU A 135 15.96 -2.27 -1.53
N ASP A 136 14.83 -2.85 -1.94
CA ASP A 136 14.82 -3.85 -3.02
C ASP A 136 14.85 -3.16 -4.40
N PRO A 137 15.79 -3.55 -5.30
CA PRO A 137 15.96 -2.93 -6.62
C PRO A 137 14.82 -3.18 -7.60
#